data_AF-A0A958Z6W6-F1
#
_entry.id   AF-A0A958Z6W6-F1
#
_cell.length_a   1.000
_cell.length_b   1.000
_cell.length_c   1.000
_cell.angle_alpha   90.00
_cell.angle_beta   90.00
_cell.angle_gamma   90.00
#
_symmetry.space_group_name_H-M   'P 1'
#
loop_
_entity.id
_entity.type
_entity.pdbx_description
1 polymer ?
#
loop_
_entity_poly.entity_id
_entity_poly.type
_entity_poly.pdbx_seq_one_letter_code
_entity_poly.pdbx_strand_id
1 'polypeptide(L)' 'MNAKITTFLNSGLLEKYLLGNTTTAETELVESYVSKYPEVQNAYTTLQYNLEIVSKRNAVEAPRSVLSSILDTL' A
#
# COMPACT_ATOMS: atom_id res chain seq x y z
N MET A 1 -3.94 17.07 16.47
CA MET A 1 -4.25 16.49 15.15
C MET A 1 -4.50 17.61 14.17
N ASN A 2 -3.75 17.65 13.06
CA ASN A 2 -4.00 18.60 11.98
C ASN A 2 -5.28 18.19 11.24
N ALA A 3 -6.32 19.03 11.24
CA ALA A 3 -7.58 18.74 10.56
C ALA A 3 -7.39 18.32 9.09
N LYS A 4 -6.39 18.89 8.41
CA LYS A 4 -6.01 18.54 7.05
C LYS A 4 -5.52 17.08 6.90
N ILE A 5 -4.79 16.56 7.88
CA ILE A 5 -4.30 15.17 7.87
C ILE A 5 -5.47 14.22 8.06
N THR A 6 -6.38 14.53 8.99
CA THR A 6 -7.58 13.72 9.21
C THR A 6 -8.48 13.69 7.97
N THR A 7 -8.67 14.83 7.29
CA THR A 7 -9.39 14.87 6.00
C THR A 7 -8.69 14.06 4.92
N PHE A 8 -7.35 14.12 4.84
CA PHE A 8 -6.58 13.31 3.89
C PHE A 8 -6.72 11.82 4.17
N LEU A 9 -6.55 11.37 5.41
CA LEU A 9 -6.68 9.97 5.79
C LEU A 9 -8.11 9.44 5.53
N ASN A 10 -9.13 10.28 5.70
CA ASN A 10 -10.52 9.90 5.43
C ASN A 10 -10.91 10.01 3.94
N SER A 11 -10.03 10.51 3.07
CA SER A 11 -10.35 10.70 1.64
C SER A 11 -10.33 9.41 0.82
N GLY A 12 -9.80 8.32 1.38
CA GLY A 12 -9.59 7.06 0.65
C GLY A 12 -8.39 7.08 -0.30
N LEU A 13 -7.64 8.18 -0.35
CA LEU A 13 -6.52 8.33 -1.27
C LEU A 13 -5.33 7.44 -0.90
N LEU A 14 -5.12 7.21 0.40
CA LEU A 14 -4.02 6.37 0.89
C LEU A 14 -4.25 4.89 0.55
N GLU A 15 -5.50 4.43 0.61
CA GLU A 15 -5.92 3.09 0.20
C GLU A 15 -5.83 2.91 -1.31
N LYS A 16 -6.22 3.92 -2.09
CA LYS A 16 -6.01 3.91 -3.55
C LYS A 16 -4.53 3.79 -3.91
N TYR A 17 -3.67 4.55 -3.22
CA TYR A 17 -2.22 4.50 -3.41
C TYR A 17 -1.67 3.11 -3.07
N LEU A 18 -2.11 2.51 -1.96
CA LEU A 18 -1.73 1.14 -1.59
C LEU A 18 -2.08 0.10 -2.67
N LEU A 19 -3.23 0.27 -3.34
CA LEU A 19 -3.68 -0.61 -4.41
C LEU A 19 -3.05 -0.29 -5.78
N GLY A 20 -2.20 0.73 -5.86
CA GLY A 20 -1.63 1.22 -7.12
C GLY A 20 -2.65 1.87 -8.06
N ASN A 21 -3.80 2.29 -7.53
CA ASN A 21 -4.91 2.87 -8.29
C ASN A 21 -4.96 4.40 -8.11
N THR A 22 -3.85 5.07 -8.38
CA THR A 22 -3.68 6.52 -8.29
C THR A 22 -3.14 7.09 -9.58
N THR A 23 -3.52 8.32 -9.89
CA THR A 23 -2.87 9.12 -10.94
C THR A 23 -1.47 9.57 -10.47
N THR A 24 -0.62 10.01 -11.40
CA THR A 24 0.72 10.54 -11.08
C THR A 24 0.65 11.69 -10.08
N ALA A 25 -0.27 12.64 -10.27
CA ALA A 25 -0.44 13.78 -9.36
C ALA A 25 -0.89 13.37 -7.95
N GLU A 26 -1.77 12.36 -7.84
CA GLU A 26 -2.19 11.81 -6.55
C GLU A 26 -1.06 11.07 -5.85
N THR A 27 -0.25 10.33 -6.60
CA THR A 27 0.93 9.59 -6.11
C THR A 27 1.94 10.55 -5.49
N GLU A 28 2.30 11.62 -6.21
CA GLU A 28 3.20 12.68 -5.70
C GLU A 28 2.64 13.35 -4.43
N LEU A 29 1.33 13.59 -4.39
CA LEU A 29 0.68 14.16 -3.22
C LEU A 29 0.79 13.23 -2.00
N VAL A 30 0.48 11.95 -2.18
CA VAL A 30 0.55 10.95 -1.10
C VAL A 30 1.98 10.83 -0.58
N GLU A 31 2.97 10.73 -1.47
CA GLU A 31 4.39 10.63 -1.10
C GLU A 31 4.86 11.88 -0.34
N SER A 32 4.43 13.08 -0.77
CA SER A 32 4.70 14.31 -0.05
C SER A 32 4.12 14.28 1.37
N TYR A 33 2.89 13.80 1.53
CA TYR A 33 2.24 13.69 2.83
C TYR A 33 2.89 12.63 3.73
N VAL A 34 3.27 11.47 3.17
CA VAL A 34 3.98 10.40 3.89
C VAL A 34 5.33 10.90 4.39
N SER A 35 6.10 11.62 3.56
CA SER A 35 7.40 12.16 3.96
C SER A 35 7.29 13.29 4.98
N LYS A 36 6.21 14.08 4.94
CA LYS A 36 6.04 15.28 5.75
C LYS A 36 5.36 15.01 7.09
N TYR A 37 4.55 13.96 7.18
CA TYR A 37 3.73 13.65 8.36
C TYR A 37 3.91 12.19 8.79
N PRO A 38 4.58 11.93 9.94
CA PRO A 38 4.75 10.59 10.48
C PRO A 38 3.42 9.86 10.77
N GLU A 39 2.35 10.61 11.06
CA GLU A 39 1.00 10.07 11.24
C GLU A 39 0.50 9.35 9.97
N VAL A 40 0.76 9.93 8.80
CA VAL A 40 0.37 9.35 7.50
C VAL A 40 1.22 8.13 7.19
N GLN A 41 2.53 8.19 7.49
CA GLN A 41 3.43 7.04 7.35
C GLN A 41 3.01 5.86 8.24
N ASN A 42 2.63 6.13 9.49
CA ASN A 42 2.13 5.10 10.41
C ASN A 42 0.79 4.50 9.93
N ALA A 43 -0.13 5.34 9.44
CA ALA A 43 -1.37 4.87 8.85
C ALA A 43 -1.11 3.98 7.63
N TYR A 44 -0.20 4.39 6.75
CA TYR A 44 0.20 3.63 5.57
C TYR A 44 0.82 2.27 5.92
N THR A 45 1.71 2.24 6.91
CA THR A 45 2.35 1.00 7.40
C THR A 45 1.31 0.05 7.99
N THR A 46 0.36 0.57 8.77
CA THR A 46 -0.75 -0.21 9.34
C THR A 46 -1.63 -0.81 8.25
N LEU A 47 -1.93 -0.03 7.21
CA LEU A 47 -2.70 -0.45 6.04
C LEU A 47 -2.00 -1.57 5.27
N GLN A 48 -0.68 -1.44 5.02
CA GLN A 48 0.13 -2.49 4.39
C GLN A 48 0.11 -3.80 5.19
N TYR A 49 0.30 -3.70 6.51
CA TYR A 49 0.27 -4.88 7.38
C TYR A 49 -1.10 -5.58 7.39
N ASN A 50 -2.18 -4.81 7.43
CA ASN A 50 -3.53 -5.36 7.35
C ASN A 50 -3.78 -6.05 6.01
N LEU A 51 -3.33 -5.45 4.91
CA LEU A 51 -3.41 -6.05 3.58
C LEU A 51 -2.61 -7.36 3.52
N GLU A 52 -1.42 -7.41 4.10
CA GLU A 52 -0.60 -8.62 4.18
C GLU A 52 -1.32 -9.75 4.91
N ILE A 53 -1.97 -9.47 6.05
CA ILE A 53 -2.75 -10.46 6.79
C ILE A 53 -3.89 -11.01 5.92
N VAL A 54 -4.66 -10.14 5.26
CA VAL A 54 -5.79 -10.55 4.42
C VAL A 54 -5.30 -11.35 3.22
N SER A 55 -4.22 -10.92 2.57
CA SER A 55 -3.62 -11.64 1.44
C SER A 55 -3.10 -13.02 1.85
N LYS A 56 -2.46 -13.15 3.01
CA LYS A 56 -2.02 -14.45 3.55
C LYS A 56 -3.19 -15.39 3.82
N ARG A 57 -4.29 -14.87 4.36
CA ARG A 57 -5.52 -15.66 4.60
C ARG A 57 -6.18 -16.14 3.31
N ASN A 58 -6.10 -15.34 2.25
CA ASN A 58 -6.67 -15.67 0.94
C ASN A 58 -5.64 -16.26 -0.03
N ALA A 59 -4.44 -16.61 0.45
CA ALA A 59 -3.38 -17.12 -0.38
C ALA A 59 -3.77 -18.48 -0.97
N VAL A 60 -3.56 -18.64 -2.28
CA VAL A 60 -3.73 -19.90 -2.99
C VAL A 60 -2.36 -20.48 -3.28
N GLU A 61 -2.20 -21.80 -3.12
CA GLU A 61 -0.94 -22.47 -3.37
C GLU A 61 -0.52 -22.30 -4.84
N ALA A 62 0.69 -21.79 -5.06
CA ALA A 62 1.21 -21.56 -6.40
C ALA A 62 1.60 -22.91 -7.06
N PRO A 63 1.41 -23.07 -8.38
CA PRO A 63 1.88 -24.25 -9.09
C PRO A 63 3.40 -24.41 -9.01
N ARG A 64 3.88 -25.64 -8.79
CA ARG A 64 5.32 -25.93 -8.64
C ARG A 64 6.16 -25.53 -9.86
N SER A 65 5.57 -25.54 -11.06
CA SER A 65 6.23 -25.10 -12.29
C SER A 65 6.62 -23.62 -12.26
N VAL A 66 5.85 -22.77 -11.58
CA VAL A 66 6.12 -21.34 -11.45
C VAL A 66 7.41 -21.10 -10.65
N LEU A 67 7.65 -21.90 -9.61
CA LEU A 67 8.90 -21.82 -8.84
C LEU A 67 10.13 -22.07 -9.72
N SER A 68 10.07 -23.08 -10.59
CA SER A 68 11.16 -23.39 -11.53
C SER A 68 11.41 -22.21 -12.48
N SER A 69 10.36 -21.65 -13.07
CA SER A 69 10.49 -20.52 -14.00
C SER A 69 11.11 -19.28 -13.35
N ILE A 70 10.82 -19.01 -12.07
CA ILE A 70 11.41 -17.87 -11.34
C ILE A 70 12.89 -18.12 -11.07
N LEU A 71 13.26 -19.32 -10.63
CA LEU A 71 14.65 -19.68 -10.32
C LEU A 71 15.54 -19.66 -11.56
N ASP A 72 15.01 -20.01 -12.73
CA ASP A 72 15.76 -19.99 -14.00
C ASP A 72 16.00 -18.56 -14.54
N THR A 73 15.24 -17.57 -14.09
CA THR A 73 15.38 -16.16 -14.51
C THR A 73 16.31 -15.31 -13.63
N LEU A 74 16.87 -15.89 -12.57
CA LEU A 74 17.74 -15.22 -11.61
C LEU A 74 19.22 -15.38 -11.96
#